data_AF-A0A1I2P0Y1-F1
#
_entry.id   AF-A0A1I2P0Y1-F1
#
_cell.length_a   1.000
_cell.length_b   1.000
_cell.length_c   1.000
_cell.angle_alpha   90.00
_cell.angle_beta   90.00
_cell.angle_gamma   90.00
#
_symmetry.space_group_name_H-M   'P 1'
#
loop_
_entity.id
_entity.type
_entity.pdbx_description
1 polymer ?
#
loop_
_entity_poly.entity_id
_entity_poly.type
_entity_poly.pdbx_seq_one_letter_code
_entity_poly.pdbx_strand_id
1 'polypeptide(L)' 'MTTRRRLVPDSEVRRVIELFRSHGLPIGAVDIRADGVTIHPPAQSPGNAYDAWKAQDQNRERPARRK' A
#
# COMPACT_ATOMS: atom_id res chain seq x y z
N MET A 1 -23.75 15.13 -15.53
CA MET A 1 -22.80 16.02 -14.82
C MET A 1 -21.89 15.15 -13.96
N THR A 2 -20.64 14.93 -14.36
CA THR A 2 -19.64 14.22 -13.54
C THR A 2 -19.05 15.21 -12.55
N THR A 3 -19.62 15.27 -11.35
CA THR A 3 -19.08 16.08 -10.24
C THR A 3 -17.63 15.69 -10.04
N ARG A 4 -16.69 16.60 -10.33
CA ARG A 4 -15.26 16.39 -10.03
C ARG A 4 -15.15 16.13 -8.54
N ARG A 5 -14.96 14.86 -8.16
CA ARG A 5 -14.69 14.46 -6.77
C ARG A 5 -13.40 15.15 -6.36
N ARG A 6 -13.52 16.24 -5.60
CA ARG A 6 -12.37 16.94 -5.03
C ARG A 6 -11.75 15.99 -4.00
N LEU A 7 -10.44 15.80 -4.12
CA LEU A 7 -9.67 15.12 -3.08
C LEU A 7 -9.75 15.92 -1.78
N VAL A 8 -9.49 15.24 -0.67
CA VAL A 8 -9.41 15.84 0.66
C VAL A 8 -8.36 16.97 0.66
N PRO A 9 -8.62 18.11 1.32
CA PRO A 9 -7.62 19.18 1.45
C PRO A 9 -6.35 18.72 2.15
N ASP A 10 -5.20 19.27 1.74
CA ASP A 10 -3.89 18.94 2.31
C ASP A 10 -3.81 19.22 3.83
N SER A 11 -4.51 20.25 4.31
CA SER A 11 -4.59 20.58 5.74
C SER A 11 -5.21 19.45 6.58
N GLU A 12 -6.22 18.76 6.05
CA GLU A 12 -6.85 17.64 6.74
C GLU A 12 -5.93 16.42 6.73
N VAL A 13 -5.25 16.16 5.61
CA VAL A 13 -4.26 15.07 5.51
C VAL A 13 -3.15 15.24 6.55
N ARG A 14 -2.59 16.45 6.67
CA ARG A 14 -1.55 16.74 7.67
C ARG A 14 -2.06 16.55 9.09
N ARG A 15 -3.26 17.04 9.39
CA ARG A 15 -3.87 16.90 10.72
C ARG A 15 -4.05 15.44 11.12
N VAL A 16 -4.46 14.58 10.20
CA VAL A 16 -4.62 13.13 10.45
C VAL A 16 -3.25 12.48 10.70
N ILE A 17 -2.23 12.81 9.90
CA ILE A 17 -0.87 12.29 10.10
C ILE A 17 -0.30 12.72 11.45
N GLU A 18 -0.47 13.98 11.83
CA GLU A 18 -0.03 14.50 13.13
C GLU A 18 -0.74 13.81 14.30
N LEU A 19 -2.05 13.57 14.19
CA LEU A 19 -2.82 12.82 15.20
C LEU A 19 -2.27 11.41 15.39
N PHE A 20 -1.99 10.69 14.30
CA PHE A 20 -1.42 9.34 14.39
C PHE A 20 -0.03 9.37 15.06
N ARG A 21 0.80 10.37 14.74
CA ARG A 21 2.10 10.57 15.40
C ARG A 21 1.97 10.87 16.88
N SER A 22 1.03 11.73 17.28
CA SER A 22 0.83 12.08 18.70
C SER A 22 0.37 10.90 19.54
N HIS A 23 -0.34 9.95 18.93
CA HIS A 23 -0.74 8.69 19.57
C HIS A 23 0.32 7.58 19.49
N GLY A 24 1.49 7.85 18.90
CA GLY A 24 2.56 6.86 18.76
C GLY A 24 2.19 5.69 17.83
N LEU A 25 1.20 5.88 16.95
CA LEU A 25 0.77 4.83 16.04
C LEU A 25 1.74 4.72 14.86
N PRO A 26 2.12 3.49 14.47
CA PRO A 26 3.00 3.28 13.33
C PRO A 26 2.28 3.65 12.02
N ILE A 27 2.90 4.50 11.20
CA ILE A 27 2.33 5.00 9.94
C ILE A 27 2.97 4.25 8.78
N GLY A 28 2.16 3.53 8.01
CA GLY A 28 2.55 2.89 6.75
C GLY A 28 2.12 3.69 5.53
N ALA A 29 1.52 3.01 4.56
CA ALA A 29 1.02 3.66 3.35
C ALA A 29 -0.18 4.55 3.66
N VAL A 30 -0.30 5.69 2.95
CA VAL A 30 -1.39 6.64 3.11
C VAL A 30 -2.16 6.75 1.80
N ASP A 31 -3.43 6.37 1.81
CA ASP A 31 -4.34 6.50 0.68
C ASP A 31 -5.22 7.74 0.87
N ILE A 32 -5.17 8.65 -0.10
CA ILE A 32 -6.01 9.86 -0.14
C ILE A 32 -7.08 9.65 -1.21
N ARG A 33 -8.33 9.59 -0.78
CA ARG A 33 -9.50 9.39 -1.64
C ARG A 33 -10.52 10.49 -1.40
N ALA A 34 -11.53 10.58 -2.26
CA ALA A 34 -12.56 11.61 -2.12
C ALA A 34 -13.44 11.42 -0.86
N ASP A 35 -13.46 10.22 -0.28
CA ASP A 35 -14.16 9.85 0.94
C ASP A 35 -13.31 10.01 2.21
N GLY A 36 -12.00 10.25 2.09
CA GLY A 36 -11.14 10.53 3.24
C GLY A 36 -9.69 10.08 3.08
N VAL A 37 -8.99 10.03 4.22
CA VAL A 37 -7.60 9.59 4.34
C VAL A 37 -7.54 8.29 5.10
N THR A 38 -6.96 7.25 4.49
CA THR A 38 -6.73 5.95 5.14
C THR A 38 -5.24 5.76 5.38
N ILE A 39 -4.86 5.45 6.62
CA ILE A 39 -3.48 5.12 7.00
C ILE A 39 -3.42 3.62 7.26
N HIS A 40 -2.61 2.92 6.47
CA HIS A 40 -2.32 1.50 6.65
C HIS A 40 -1.20 1.31 7.68
N PRO A 41 -1.17 0.19 8.41
CA PRO A 41 0.01 -0.18 9.19
C PRO A 41 1.22 -0.36 8.27
N PRO A 42 2.45 -0.15 8.75
CA PRO A 42 3.64 -0.42 7.97
C PRO A 42 3.66 -1.88 7.51
N ALA A 43 4.04 -2.09 6.25
CA ALA A 43 4.13 -3.43 5.68
C ALA A 43 5.06 -4.30 6.54
N GLN A 44 4.57 -5.46 6.98
CA GLN A 44 5.35 -6.39 7.82
C GLN A 44 6.46 -7.11 7.03
N SER A 45 6.36 -7.13 5.70
CA SER A 45 7.39 -7.72 4.83
C SER A 45 7.96 -6.65 3.91
N PRO A 46 9.28 -6.42 3.92
CA PRO A 46 9.95 -5.50 3.00
C PRO A 46 10.06 -6.04 1.57
N GLY A 47 9.56 -7.26 1.28
CA GLY A 47 9.63 -7.88 -0.04
C GLY A 47 8.40 -7.58 -0.92
N ASN A 48 8.64 -7.25 -2.19
CA ASN A 48 7.58 -7.18 -3.19
C ASN A 48 6.96 -8.58 -3.38
N ALA A 49 5.64 -8.68 -3.49
CA ALA A 49 4.93 -9.93 -3.77
C ALA A 49 5.47 -10.62 -5.05
N TYR A 50 5.91 -9.84 -6.04
CA TYR A 50 6.55 -10.35 -7.24
C TYR A 50 7.90 -11.04 -6.96
N ASP A 51 8.71 -10.48 -6.05
CA ASP A 51 10.00 -11.07 -5.69
C ASP A 51 9.80 -12.35 -4.87
N ALA A 52 8.80 -12.37 -3.98
CA ALA A 52 8.39 -13.57 -3.25
C ALA A 52 7.92 -14.68 -4.19
N TRP A 53 7.11 -14.34 -5.20
CA TRP A 53 6.68 -15.29 -6.24
C TRP A 53 7.86 -15.81 -7.06
N LYS A 54 8.77 -14.93 -7.51
CA LYS A 54 9.94 -15.31 -8.31
C LYS A 54 10.87 -16.26 -7.55
N ALA A 55 11.08 -16.02 -6.26
CA ALA A 55 11.89 -16.91 -5.41
C ALA A 55 11.29 -18.33 -5.29
N GLN A 56 9.95 -18.45 -5.36
CA GLN A 56 9.27 -19.75 -5.37
C GLN A 56 9.31 -20.44 -6.74
N ASP A 57 9.31 -19.68 -7.85
CA ASP A 57 9.29 -20.22 -9.21
C ASP A 57 10.64 -20.81 -9.65
N GLN A 58 11.78 -20.30 -9.16
CA GLN A 58 13.11 -20.82 -9.53
C GLN A 58 13.35 -22.30 -9.16
N ASN A 59 12.59 -22.86 -8.21
CA ASN A 59 12.70 -24.27 -7.81
C ASN A 59 11.78 -25.21 -8.60
N ARG A 60 10.97 -24.70 -9.54
CA ARG A 60 10.18 -25.55 -10.43
C ARG A 60 11.00 -25.86 -11.67
N GLU A 61 11.81 -26.92 -11.60
CA GLU A 61 12.28 -27.61 -12.81
C GLU A 61 11.06 -27.86 -13.70
N ARG A 62 10.91 -27.05 -14.76
CA ARG A 62 9.88 -27.29 -15.76
C ARG A 62 10.28 -28.58 -16.47
N PRO A 63 9.48 -29.66 -16.43
CA PRO A 63 9.77 -30.81 -17.26
C PRO A 63 9.73 -30.34 -18.72
N ALA A 64 10.91 -30.29 -19.35
CA ALA A 64 11.05 -29.94 -20.74
C ALA A 64 10.10 -30.85 -21.52
N ARG A 65 9.17 -30.23 -22.25
CA ARG A 65 8.17 -30.91 -23.08
C ARG A 65 8.92 -31.82 -24.06
N ARG A 66 9.04 -33.11 -23.72
CA ARG A 66 9.63 -34.12 -24.60
C ARG A 66 8.74 -34.19 -25.85
N LYS A 67 9.35 -33.91 -27.01
CA LYS A 67 8.78 -34.19 -28.32
C LYS A 67 8.90 -35.68 -28.62
#